data_AF-A0A6N9G942-F1
#
_entry.id   AF-A0A6N9G942-F1
#
_cell.length_a   1.000
_cell.length_b   1.000
_cell.length_c   1.000
_cell.angle_alpha   90.00
_cell.angle_beta   90.00
_cell.angle_gamma   90.00
#
_symmetry.space_group_name_H-M   'P 1'
#
loop_
_entity.id
_entity.type
_entity.pdbx_description
1 polymer ?
#
loop_
_entity_poly.entity_id
_entity_poly.type
_entity_poly.pdbx_seq_one_letter_code
_entity_poly.pdbx_strand_id
1 'polypeptide(L)'
;ADSNGCAAGNTLEEAILQGFYELVERDAFAIWWYNGLSMPGVDLSSFDDAFLASATDYYGRCEREVWMLDVTSDLGIPSFVALSRRPDAETEDIIYGAGAHADPRLAALRALCELNQCLTWLPRPGGHGGGGHSGRPGPSARPARPMIDDPLALNWWKTARIAECSWLAPSPDATRKKGAQYAVIEKTDTREDVEFCRAQVEARGMEFLVLEQTRPDIGMPVVRVVVPGMRHFWARFAPGRLYDVPVDMGLRDQPLAEADLNPAPVIA
;
A
#
# COMPACT_ATOMS: atom_id res chain seq x y z
N ALA A 1 12.00 17.85 -4.20
CA ALA A 1 10.64 17.95 -3.63
C ALA A 1 9.84 16.77 -4.15
N ASP A 2 9.18 16.04 -3.27
CA ASP A 2 8.27 14.93 -3.57
C ASP A 2 6.87 15.21 -2.99
N SER A 3 5.88 14.39 -3.35
CA SER A 3 4.49 14.53 -2.88
C SER A 3 4.21 13.83 -1.55
N ASN A 4 5.19 13.13 -0.96
CA ASN A 4 4.96 12.33 0.23
C ASN A 4 4.52 13.21 1.41
N GLY A 5 3.39 12.82 2.02
CA GLY A 5 2.76 13.56 3.11
C GLY A 5 1.97 14.80 2.68
N CYS A 6 1.85 15.08 1.38
CA CYS A 6 0.97 16.14 0.88
C CYS A 6 -0.47 15.63 0.79
N ALA A 7 -1.41 16.33 1.42
CA ALA A 7 -2.82 15.95 1.41
C ALA A 7 -3.75 17.17 1.49
N ALA A 8 -4.97 16.97 1.00
CA ALA A 8 -6.08 17.91 1.13
C ALA A 8 -7.22 17.25 1.92
N GLY A 9 -8.09 18.06 2.52
CA GLY A 9 -9.22 17.61 3.32
C GLY A 9 -10.28 18.70 3.43
N ASN A 10 -11.49 18.37 3.88
CA ASN A 10 -12.53 19.38 4.09
C ASN A 10 -12.19 20.27 5.30
N THR A 11 -11.40 19.74 6.22
CA THR A 11 -10.79 20.48 7.33
C THR A 11 -9.26 20.33 7.31
N LEU A 12 -8.58 21.17 8.10
CA LEU A 12 -7.13 21.09 8.24
C LEU A 12 -6.73 19.76 8.92
N GLU A 13 -7.49 19.33 9.92
CA GLU A 13 -7.28 18.10 10.67
C GLU A 13 -7.42 16.86 9.76
N GLU A 14 -8.44 16.82 8.90
CA GLU A 14 -8.60 15.75 7.90
C GLU A 14 -7.42 15.70 6.94
N ALA A 15 -6.95 16.86 6.46
CA ALA A 15 -5.78 16.95 5.58
C ALA A 15 -4.51 16.44 6.29
N ILE A 16 -4.33 16.78 7.58
CA ILE A 16 -3.21 16.30 8.40
C ILE A 16 -3.28 14.78 8.58
N LEU A 17 -4.43 14.23 8.97
CA LEU A 17 -4.60 12.78 9.13
C LEU A 17 -4.32 12.04 7.82
N GLN A 18 -4.84 12.55 6.70
CA GLN A 18 -4.64 11.94 5.40
C GLN A 18 -3.16 11.97 4.98
N GLY A 19 -2.46 13.09 5.20
CA GLY A 19 -1.03 13.20 4.91
C GLY A 19 -0.20 12.30 5.82
N PHE A 20 -0.59 12.17 7.09
CA PHE A 20 0.11 11.30 8.04
C PHE A 20 -0.09 9.81 7.72
N TYR A 21 -1.31 9.37 7.44
CA TYR A 21 -1.54 7.96 7.05
C TYR A 21 -0.80 7.59 5.77
N GLU A 22 -0.62 8.53 4.84
CA GLU A 22 0.27 8.29 3.69
C GLU A 22 1.72 8.05 4.14
N LEU A 23 2.26 8.85 5.08
CA LEU A 23 3.61 8.60 5.61
C LEU A 23 3.72 7.21 6.26
N VAL A 24 2.73 6.82 7.06
CA VAL A 24 2.68 5.50 7.73
C VAL A 24 2.69 4.37 6.71
N GLU A 25 1.84 4.47 5.69
CA GLU A 25 1.75 3.50 4.60
C GLU A 25 3.10 3.32 3.91
N ARG A 26 3.76 4.43 3.52
CA ARG A 26 5.05 4.37 2.81
C ARG A 26 6.18 3.85 3.69
N ASP A 27 6.16 4.17 4.98
CA ASP A 27 7.14 3.69 5.96
C ASP A 27 7.02 2.18 6.16
N ALA A 28 5.80 1.70 6.43
CA ALA A 28 5.49 0.28 6.58
C ALA A 28 5.82 -0.51 5.30
N PHE A 29 5.41 0.03 4.13
CA PHE A 29 5.73 -0.57 2.84
C PHE A 29 7.24 -0.68 2.62
N ALA A 30 8.00 0.38 2.86
CA ALA A 30 9.45 0.38 2.69
C ALA A 30 10.13 -0.68 3.58
N ILE A 31 9.73 -0.74 4.85
CA ILE A 31 10.26 -1.70 5.83
C ILE A 31 9.99 -3.12 5.37
N TRP A 32 8.77 -3.44 4.95
CA TRP A 32 8.41 -4.76 4.42
C TRP A 32 9.17 -5.09 3.12
N TRP A 33 9.09 -4.20 2.13
CA TRP A 33 9.59 -4.43 0.78
C TRP A 33 11.10 -4.63 0.75
N TYR A 34 11.86 -3.74 1.37
CA TYR A 34 13.32 -3.75 1.31
C TYR A 34 13.94 -4.84 2.18
N ASN A 35 13.26 -5.28 3.24
CA ASN A 35 13.74 -6.39 4.08
C ASN A 35 13.24 -7.76 3.61
N GLY A 36 12.39 -7.83 2.58
CA GLY A 36 11.80 -9.08 2.09
C GLY A 36 11.06 -9.85 3.19
N LEU A 37 10.30 -9.14 4.03
CA LEU A 37 9.68 -9.74 5.23
C LEU A 37 8.50 -10.65 4.85
N SER A 38 8.50 -11.87 5.39
CA SER A 38 7.37 -12.80 5.28
C SER A 38 6.28 -12.42 6.27
N MET A 39 5.21 -11.79 5.78
CA MET A 39 4.16 -11.20 6.62
C MET A 39 2.88 -12.06 6.63
N PRO A 40 2.08 -12.04 7.70
CA PRO A 40 0.82 -12.77 7.75
C PRO A 40 -0.18 -12.23 6.72
N GLY A 41 -0.94 -13.14 6.13
CA GLY A 41 -2.06 -12.76 5.27
C GLY A 41 -3.23 -12.19 6.08
N VAL A 42 -4.13 -11.48 5.41
CA VAL A 42 -5.38 -10.96 5.96
C VAL A 42 -6.56 -11.72 5.36
N ASP A 43 -7.58 -11.99 6.17
CA ASP A 43 -8.87 -12.54 5.73
C ASP A 43 -9.80 -11.40 5.32
N LEU A 44 -9.90 -11.14 4.01
CA LEU A 44 -10.72 -10.06 3.45
C LEU A 44 -12.21 -10.17 3.78
N SER A 45 -12.71 -11.37 4.06
CA SER A 45 -14.12 -11.60 4.40
C SER A 45 -14.48 -11.22 5.84
N SER A 46 -13.47 -10.96 6.68
CA SER A 46 -13.64 -10.78 8.13
C SER A 46 -13.90 -9.34 8.58
N PHE A 47 -14.01 -8.38 7.65
CA PHE A 47 -14.18 -6.95 7.94
C PHE A 47 -15.64 -6.47 7.97
N ASP A 48 -16.62 -7.37 7.82
CA ASP A 48 -18.05 -7.03 7.67
C ASP A 48 -18.29 -5.98 6.55
N ASP A 49 -17.56 -6.14 5.44
CA ASP A 49 -17.64 -5.26 4.29
C ASP A 49 -17.84 -6.07 3.00
N ALA A 50 -18.95 -5.79 2.30
CA ALA A 50 -19.33 -6.54 1.11
C ALA A 50 -18.34 -6.36 -0.05
N PHE A 51 -17.69 -5.20 -0.17
CA PHE A 51 -16.71 -4.95 -1.23
C PHE A 51 -15.45 -5.79 -0.98
N LEU A 52 -14.90 -5.77 0.24
CA LEU A 52 -13.76 -6.60 0.63
C LEU A 52 -14.07 -8.10 0.49
N ALA A 53 -15.24 -8.54 0.96
CA ALA A 53 -15.66 -9.94 0.87
C ALA A 53 -15.80 -10.44 -0.59
N SER A 54 -16.14 -9.55 -1.53
CA SER A 54 -16.29 -9.89 -2.95
C SER A 54 -14.99 -9.92 -3.76
N ALA A 55 -13.87 -9.51 -3.17
CA ALA A 55 -12.61 -9.29 -3.88
C ALA A 55 -12.10 -10.55 -4.57
N THR A 56 -12.04 -11.68 -3.87
CA THR A 56 -11.56 -12.96 -4.41
C THR A 56 -12.37 -13.40 -5.64
N ASP A 57 -13.70 -13.32 -5.57
CA ASP A 57 -14.58 -13.68 -6.68
C ASP A 57 -14.42 -12.73 -7.87
N TYR A 58 -14.25 -11.43 -7.61
CA TYR A 58 -14.05 -10.43 -8.66
C TYR A 58 -12.73 -10.65 -9.41
N TYR A 59 -11.63 -10.86 -8.68
CA TYR A 59 -10.32 -11.12 -9.27
C TYR A 59 -10.28 -12.48 -9.98
N GLY A 60 -10.95 -13.50 -9.45
CA GLY A 60 -11.12 -14.79 -10.13
C GLY A 60 -11.75 -14.66 -11.53
N ARG A 61 -12.79 -13.81 -11.67
CA ARG A 61 -13.38 -13.47 -12.98
C ARG A 61 -12.45 -12.69 -13.91
N CYS A 62 -11.37 -12.12 -13.38
CA CYS A 62 -10.33 -11.44 -14.13
C CYS A 62 -9.11 -12.34 -14.41
N GLU A 63 -9.21 -13.65 -14.18
CA GLU A 63 -8.10 -14.62 -14.27
C GLU A 63 -6.94 -14.26 -13.35
N ARG A 64 -7.28 -13.80 -12.14
CA ARG A 64 -6.32 -13.34 -11.14
C ARG A 64 -6.62 -13.90 -9.76
N GLU A 65 -5.55 -14.11 -9.01
CA GLU A 65 -5.61 -14.27 -7.56
C GLU A 65 -5.45 -12.90 -6.89
N VAL A 66 -6.04 -12.73 -5.71
CA VAL A 66 -5.86 -11.56 -4.86
C VAL A 66 -5.72 -11.99 -3.42
N TRP A 67 -4.82 -11.34 -2.69
CA TRP A 67 -4.66 -11.48 -1.25
C TRP A 67 -4.19 -10.16 -0.65
N MET A 68 -4.08 -10.12 0.67
CA MET A 68 -3.62 -8.96 1.40
C MET A 68 -2.67 -9.38 2.51
N LEU A 69 -1.63 -8.60 2.74
CA LEU A 69 -0.64 -8.77 3.80
C LEU A 69 -0.84 -7.68 4.85
N ASP A 70 -0.67 -8.06 6.12
CA ASP A 70 -0.54 -7.12 7.23
C ASP A 70 0.91 -6.70 7.38
N VAL A 71 1.21 -5.45 7.01
CA VAL A 71 2.54 -4.84 7.10
C VAL A 71 2.61 -3.80 8.22
N THR A 72 1.64 -3.81 9.15
CA THR A 72 1.57 -2.86 10.27
C THR A 72 2.92 -2.83 11.01
N SER A 73 3.55 -1.65 11.04
CA SER A 73 4.86 -1.45 11.67
C SER A 73 4.75 -1.20 13.17
N ASP A 74 5.88 -0.88 13.79
CA ASP A 74 5.97 -0.52 15.21
C ASP A 74 5.03 0.61 15.61
N LEU A 75 4.60 1.48 14.68
CA LEU A 75 3.62 2.56 14.94
C LEU A 75 2.24 2.06 15.35
N GLY A 76 1.91 0.79 15.08
CA GLY A 76 0.65 0.17 15.50
C GLY A 76 -0.59 0.66 14.75
N ILE A 77 -0.41 1.40 13.65
CA ILE A 77 -1.49 1.87 12.78
C ILE A 77 -1.69 0.84 11.66
N PRO A 78 -2.91 0.26 11.50
CA PRO A 78 -3.20 -0.73 10.48
C PRO A 78 -2.69 -0.30 9.10
N SER A 79 -1.79 -1.09 8.54
CA SER A 79 -1.17 -0.86 7.23
C SER A 79 -1.16 -2.16 6.44
N PHE A 80 -1.78 -2.14 5.26
CA PHE A 80 -2.00 -3.34 4.45
C PHE A 80 -1.42 -3.17 3.06
N VAL A 81 -0.95 -4.28 2.48
CA VAL A 81 -0.62 -4.37 1.05
C VAL A 81 -1.50 -5.42 0.40
N ALA A 82 -2.36 -5.00 -0.53
CA ALA A 82 -3.11 -5.90 -1.38
C ALA A 82 -2.25 -6.27 -2.59
N LEU A 83 -2.22 -7.55 -2.95
CA LEU A 83 -1.45 -8.06 -4.08
C LEU A 83 -2.34 -8.89 -5.00
N SER A 84 -2.01 -8.87 -6.30
CA SER A 84 -2.66 -9.73 -7.28
C SER A 84 -1.68 -10.20 -8.34
N ARG A 85 -1.90 -11.45 -8.80
CA ARG A 85 -1.17 -12.07 -9.90
C ARG A 85 -2.08 -12.87 -10.81
N ARG A 86 -1.55 -13.33 -11.93
CA ARG A 86 -2.16 -14.30 -12.85
C ARG A 86 -1.43 -15.64 -12.72
N PRO A 87 -2.00 -16.64 -12.03
CA PRO A 87 -1.30 -17.89 -11.73
C PRO A 87 -1.05 -18.78 -12.97
N ASP A 88 -1.96 -18.75 -13.96
CA ASP A 88 -1.97 -19.67 -15.12
C ASP A 88 -1.55 -19.00 -16.43
N ALA A 89 -0.88 -17.84 -16.37
CA ALA A 89 -0.45 -17.07 -17.53
C ALA A 89 1.08 -17.15 -17.75
N GLU A 90 1.53 -16.80 -18.96
CA GLU A 90 2.98 -16.72 -19.28
C GLU A 90 3.72 -15.74 -18.36
N THR A 91 3.06 -14.64 -18.00
CA THR A 91 3.52 -13.64 -17.04
C THR A 91 2.56 -13.55 -15.86
N GLU A 92 3.10 -13.42 -14.65
CA GLU A 92 2.27 -13.29 -13.45
C GLU A 92 1.63 -11.90 -13.33
N ASP A 93 2.13 -10.89 -14.05
CA ASP A 93 1.61 -9.52 -14.07
C ASP A 93 1.30 -9.00 -12.64
N ILE A 94 2.29 -9.14 -11.75
CA ILE A 94 2.16 -8.88 -10.32
C ILE A 94 1.95 -7.39 -10.09
N ILE A 95 0.83 -7.06 -9.44
CA ILE A 95 0.47 -5.70 -9.03
C ILE A 95 0.18 -5.67 -7.53
N TYR A 96 0.36 -4.49 -6.95
CA TYR A 96 0.11 -4.26 -5.53
C TYR A 96 -0.49 -2.87 -5.31
N GLY A 97 -1.20 -2.70 -4.21
CA GLY A 97 -1.68 -1.42 -3.69
C GLY A 97 -1.58 -1.42 -2.17
N ALA A 98 -1.32 -0.28 -1.57
CA ALA A 98 -1.10 -0.12 -0.14
C ALA A 98 -2.19 0.77 0.50
N GLY A 99 -2.33 0.65 1.81
CA GLY A 99 -3.32 1.43 2.53
C GLY A 99 -3.04 1.43 4.01
N ALA A 100 -2.96 2.61 4.61
CA ALA A 100 -2.97 2.78 6.06
C ALA A 100 -4.13 3.65 6.54
N HIS A 101 -4.67 3.32 7.72
CA HIS A 101 -5.70 4.09 8.40
C HIS A 101 -5.86 3.62 9.87
N ALA A 102 -6.34 4.49 10.75
CA ALA A 102 -6.70 4.13 12.13
C ALA A 102 -7.90 3.17 12.24
N ASP A 103 -8.75 3.12 11.21
CA ASP A 103 -9.77 2.09 11.02
C ASP A 103 -9.20 1.01 10.07
N PRO A 104 -9.00 -0.23 10.55
CA PRO A 104 -8.43 -1.32 9.75
C PRO A 104 -9.31 -1.67 8.53
N ARG A 105 -10.63 -1.47 8.59
CA ARG A 105 -11.50 -1.66 7.43
C ARG A 105 -11.20 -0.62 6.35
N LEU A 106 -11.04 0.65 6.73
CA LEU A 106 -10.67 1.71 5.78
C LEU A 106 -9.27 1.50 5.21
N ALA A 107 -8.29 1.07 6.02
CA ALA A 107 -6.96 0.71 5.54
C ALA A 107 -7.02 -0.40 4.47
N ALA A 108 -7.80 -1.46 4.71
CA ALA A 108 -7.96 -2.56 3.75
C ALA A 108 -8.68 -2.10 2.45
N LEU A 109 -9.71 -1.26 2.57
CA LEU A 109 -10.40 -0.68 1.43
C LEU A 109 -9.46 0.18 0.56
N ARG A 110 -8.61 1.00 1.18
CA ARG A 110 -7.62 1.83 0.48
C ARG A 110 -6.64 0.97 -0.32
N ALA A 111 -6.05 -0.04 0.32
CA ALA A 111 -5.12 -0.97 -0.33
C ALA A 111 -5.74 -1.69 -1.53
N LEU A 112 -6.98 -2.18 -1.38
CA LEU A 112 -7.69 -2.85 -2.48
C LEU A 112 -8.10 -1.88 -3.60
N CYS A 113 -8.49 -0.65 -3.26
CA CYS A 113 -8.83 0.38 -4.24
C CYS A 113 -7.60 0.83 -5.04
N GLU A 114 -6.44 0.99 -4.40
CA GLU A 114 -5.19 1.30 -5.10
C GLU A 114 -4.75 0.14 -6.01
N LEU A 115 -4.87 -1.10 -5.54
CA LEU A 115 -4.66 -2.28 -6.38
C LEU A 115 -5.57 -2.26 -7.63
N ASN A 116 -6.84 -1.87 -7.47
CA ASN A 116 -7.77 -1.75 -8.59
C ASN A 116 -7.37 -0.64 -9.58
N GLN A 117 -6.76 0.46 -9.12
CA GLN A 117 -6.19 1.47 -10.03
C GLN A 117 -5.06 0.86 -10.86
N CYS A 118 -4.17 0.08 -10.24
CA CYS A 118 -3.11 -0.64 -10.95
C CYS A 118 -3.65 -1.65 -11.98
N LEU A 119 -4.77 -2.32 -11.66
CA LEU A 119 -5.43 -3.25 -12.55
C LEU A 119 -5.90 -2.58 -13.86
N THR A 120 -6.18 -1.28 -13.86
CA THR A 120 -6.55 -0.53 -15.07
C THR A 120 -5.38 -0.30 -16.01
N TRP A 121 -4.14 -0.34 -15.49
CA TRP A 121 -2.93 -0.17 -16.29
C TRP A 121 -2.60 -1.39 -17.12
N LEU A 122 -3.17 -2.56 -16.82
CA LEU A 122 -2.87 -3.81 -17.48
C LEU A 122 -3.93 -4.17 -18.53
N PRO A 123 -3.51 -4.82 -19.64
CA PRO A 123 -4.45 -5.28 -20.65
C PRO A 123 -5.34 -6.40 -20.12
N ARG A 124 -6.52 -6.59 -20.73
CA ARG A 124 -7.36 -7.75 -20.42
C ARG A 124 -6.67 -9.06 -20.87
N PRO A 125 -6.79 -10.13 -20.09
CA PRO A 125 -6.47 -11.47 -20.56
C PRO A 125 -7.20 -11.79 -21.88
N GLY A 126 -6.51 -12.46 -22.81
CA GLY A 126 -7.06 -12.83 -24.13
C GLY A 126 -7.17 -11.67 -25.14
N GLY A 127 -6.77 -10.45 -24.79
CA GLY A 127 -6.71 -9.30 -25.68
C GLY A 127 -5.53 -9.35 -26.65
N HIS A 128 -5.41 -10.41 -27.45
CA HIS A 128 -4.53 -10.36 -28.62
C HIS A 128 -5.06 -9.27 -29.56
N GLY A 129 -4.19 -8.35 -30.00
CA GLY A 129 -4.53 -7.14 -30.75
C GLY A 129 -5.26 -7.38 -32.07
N GLY A 130 -6.56 -7.66 -32.00
CA GLY A 130 -7.45 -7.78 -33.14
C GLY A 130 -8.07 -6.42 -33.46
N GLY A 131 -7.65 -5.82 -34.58
CA GLY A 131 -8.43 -4.78 -35.23
C GLY A 131 -9.83 -5.33 -35.54
N GLY A 132 -10.86 -4.73 -34.96
CA GLY A 132 -12.25 -5.14 -35.14
C GLY A 132 -13.17 -3.94 -35.09
N HIS A 133 -13.63 -3.52 -36.27
CA HIS A 133 -14.60 -2.45 -36.47
C HIS A 133 -15.98 -2.89 -35.96
N SER A 134 -16.41 -2.40 -34.80
CA SER A 134 -17.84 -2.14 -34.53
C SER A 134 -18.03 -1.35 -33.23
N GLY A 135 -18.43 -0.08 -33.39
CA GLY A 135 -19.47 0.57 -32.59
C GLY A 135 -19.37 0.57 -31.06
N ARG A 136 -18.82 1.68 -30.53
CA ARG A 136 -18.92 2.19 -29.15
C ARG A 136 -18.37 1.28 -28.03
N PRO A 137 -17.26 1.68 -27.36
CA PRO A 137 -16.87 1.04 -26.13
C PRO A 137 -17.94 1.31 -25.07
N GLY A 138 -18.43 0.25 -24.41
CA GLY A 138 -19.06 0.42 -23.12
C GLY A 138 -18.07 1.07 -22.14
N PRO A 139 -18.53 1.68 -21.02
CA PRO A 139 -17.69 2.45 -20.09
C PRO A 139 -16.59 1.63 -19.36
N SER A 140 -16.32 0.39 -19.75
CA SER A 140 -15.46 -0.59 -19.08
C SER A 140 -14.43 -1.28 -19.99
N ALA A 141 -14.16 -0.74 -21.19
CA ALA A 141 -13.18 -1.29 -22.10
C ALA A 141 -11.74 -1.02 -21.62
N ARG A 142 -11.09 -2.03 -21.01
CA ARG A 142 -9.66 -2.00 -20.67
C ARG A 142 -8.82 -2.06 -21.97
N PRO A 143 -7.66 -1.38 -22.01
CA PRO A 143 -6.89 -1.23 -23.24
C PRO A 143 -6.22 -2.52 -23.69
N ALA A 144 -5.89 -2.60 -24.99
CA ALA A 144 -5.16 -3.74 -25.57
C ALA A 144 -3.65 -3.73 -25.26
N ARG A 145 -3.15 -2.67 -24.64
CA ARG A 145 -1.76 -2.47 -24.22
C ARG A 145 -1.74 -1.83 -22.84
N PRO A 146 -0.64 -1.94 -22.07
CA PRO A 146 -0.52 -1.23 -20.83
C PRO A 146 -0.73 0.29 -21.00
N MET A 147 -1.39 0.93 -20.02
CA MET A 147 -1.59 2.38 -20.04
C MET A 147 -0.33 3.17 -19.67
N ILE A 148 0.62 2.49 -19.02
CA ILE A 148 1.88 3.05 -18.56
C ILE A 148 3.01 2.50 -19.43
N ASP A 149 3.92 3.38 -19.86
CA ASP A 149 5.10 3.07 -20.67
C ASP A 149 6.41 3.19 -19.86
N ASP A 150 6.33 2.93 -18.56
CA ASP A 150 7.49 2.90 -17.67
C ASP A 150 8.27 1.58 -17.86
N PRO A 151 9.55 1.63 -18.27
CA PRO A 151 10.35 0.42 -18.49
C PRO A 151 10.49 -0.47 -17.25
N LEU A 152 10.51 0.11 -16.04
CA LEU A 152 10.63 -0.66 -14.80
C LEU A 152 9.35 -1.45 -14.52
N ALA A 153 8.18 -0.80 -14.61
CA ALA A 153 6.88 -1.47 -14.50
C ALA A 153 6.71 -2.58 -15.54
N LEU A 154 7.02 -2.30 -16.81
CA LEU A 154 6.92 -3.28 -17.88
C LEU A 154 7.86 -4.47 -17.68
N ASN A 155 9.07 -4.24 -17.17
CA ASN A 155 10.01 -5.31 -16.85
C ASN A 155 9.49 -6.18 -15.69
N TRP A 156 9.03 -5.55 -14.61
CA TRP A 156 8.48 -6.24 -13.44
C TRP A 156 7.30 -7.13 -13.81
N TRP A 157 6.28 -6.62 -14.51
CA TRP A 157 5.12 -7.41 -14.87
C TRP A 157 5.47 -8.63 -15.73
N LYS A 158 6.50 -8.52 -16.58
CA LYS A 158 6.97 -9.62 -17.42
C LYS A 158 7.81 -10.64 -16.66
N THR A 159 8.63 -10.21 -15.72
CA THR A 159 9.73 -11.02 -15.16
C THR A 159 9.51 -11.47 -13.73
N ALA A 160 8.82 -10.67 -12.90
CA ALA A 160 8.61 -11.02 -11.50
C ALA A 160 7.72 -12.27 -11.38
N ARG A 161 8.08 -13.16 -10.46
CA ARG A 161 7.35 -14.38 -10.13
C ARG A 161 7.27 -14.52 -8.62
N ILE A 162 6.12 -14.92 -8.08
CA ILE A 162 5.97 -15.15 -6.63
C ILE A 162 6.98 -16.18 -6.11
N ALA A 163 7.37 -17.17 -6.93
CA ALA A 163 8.39 -18.16 -6.55
C ALA A 163 9.77 -17.55 -6.25
N GLU A 164 10.12 -16.44 -6.90
CA GLU A 164 11.40 -15.73 -6.71
C GLU A 164 11.26 -14.59 -5.68
N CYS A 165 10.03 -14.12 -5.46
CA CYS A 165 9.68 -13.03 -4.55
C CYS A 165 8.72 -13.53 -3.47
N SER A 166 9.12 -14.55 -2.71
CA SER A 166 8.20 -15.26 -1.80
C SER A 166 7.61 -14.38 -0.69
N TRP A 167 8.26 -13.27 -0.33
CA TRP A 167 7.78 -12.27 0.64
C TRP A 167 6.55 -11.50 0.16
N LEU A 168 6.19 -11.60 -1.13
CA LEU A 168 4.95 -11.07 -1.70
C LEU A 168 3.75 -11.97 -1.38
N ALA A 169 3.96 -13.23 -0.99
CA ALA A 169 2.90 -14.14 -0.59
C ALA A 169 2.68 -14.12 0.94
N PRO A 170 1.48 -14.49 1.42
CA PRO A 170 1.25 -14.66 2.85
C PRO A 170 2.21 -15.71 3.44
N SER A 171 2.75 -15.43 4.61
CA SER A 171 3.56 -16.40 5.36
C SER A 171 2.79 -17.70 5.55
N PRO A 172 3.34 -18.86 5.11
CA PRO A 172 2.63 -20.14 5.19
C PRO A 172 2.43 -20.63 6.63
N ASP A 173 3.30 -20.19 7.54
CA ASP A 173 3.30 -20.59 8.94
C ASP A 173 2.44 -19.67 9.82
N ALA A 174 1.98 -18.54 9.27
CA ALA A 174 1.21 -17.56 10.03
C ALA A 174 -0.30 -17.70 9.78
N THR A 175 -1.07 -17.70 10.87
CA THR A 175 -2.53 -17.61 10.77
C THR A 175 -2.93 -16.29 10.15
N ARG A 176 -3.88 -16.34 9.20
CA ARG A 176 -4.45 -15.13 8.62
C ARG A 176 -5.09 -14.25 9.69
N LYS A 177 -4.77 -12.96 9.64
CA LYS A 177 -5.34 -11.94 10.51
C LYS A 177 -6.78 -11.63 10.10
N LYS A 178 -7.64 -11.43 11.08
CA LYS A 178 -9.05 -11.07 10.90
C LYS A 178 -9.29 -9.63 11.35
N GLY A 179 -10.27 -8.96 10.75
CA GLY A 179 -10.65 -7.57 11.05
C GLY A 179 -10.87 -7.33 12.54
N ALA A 180 -11.57 -8.24 13.22
CA ALA A 180 -11.85 -8.16 14.67
C ALA A 180 -10.61 -8.22 15.58
N GLN A 181 -9.43 -8.56 15.06
CA GLN A 181 -8.18 -8.56 15.83
C GLN A 181 -7.51 -7.17 15.88
N TYR A 182 -7.98 -6.24 15.07
CA TYR A 182 -7.47 -4.87 15.03
C TYR A 182 -8.41 -3.96 15.84
N ALA A 183 -7.84 -3.14 16.71
CA ALA A 183 -8.61 -2.09 17.37
C ALA A 183 -8.88 -0.96 16.38
N VAL A 184 -10.11 -0.44 16.38
CA VAL A 184 -10.39 0.85 15.74
C VAL A 184 -9.82 1.92 16.65
N ILE A 185 -8.82 2.64 16.14
CA ILE A 185 -8.11 3.68 16.89
C ILE A 185 -8.86 5.02 16.77
N GLU A 186 -9.48 5.24 15.61
CA GLU A 186 -10.18 6.46 15.22
C GLU A 186 -11.25 6.89 16.25
N LYS A 187 -11.28 8.20 16.53
CA LYS A 187 -12.21 8.87 17.43
C LYS A 187 -13.27 9.61 16.63
N THR A 188 -14.30 10.08 17.33
CA THR A 188 -15.33 10.94 16.71
C THR A 188 -14.80 12.36 16.44
N ASP A 189 -13.72 12.78 17.12
CA ASP A 189 -13.09 14.10 16.95
C ASP A 189 -11.74 13.96 16.23
N THR A 190 -11.68 14.47 15.00
CA THR A 190 -10.48 14.46 14.15
C THR A 190 -9.26 15.14 14.80
N ARG A 191 -9.45 16.10 15.70
CA ARG A 191 -8.33 16.71 16.42
C ARG A 191 -7.73 15.76 17.43
N GLU A 192 -8.55 14.97 18.12
CA GLU A 192 -8.07 13.92 19.03
C GLU A 192 -7.28 12.85 18.27
N ASP A 193 -7.71 12.52 17.05
CA ASP A 193 -6.97 11.61 16.18
C ASP A 193 -5.61 12.18 15.75
N VAL A 194 -5.53 13.48 15.42
CA VAL A 194 -4.25 14.15 15.10
C VAL A 194 -3.30 14.10 16.30
N GLU A 195 -3.79 14.41 17.50
CA GLU A 195 -2.98 14.37 18.72
C GLU A 195 -2.56 12.94 19.09
N PHE A 196 -3.42 11.94 18.86
CA PHE A 196 -3.04 10.54 19.01
C PHE A 196 -1.91 10.16 18.04
N CYS A 197 -2.03 10.54 16.76
CA CYS A 197 -1.01 10.27 15.74
C CYS A 197 0.32 10.94 16.08
N ARG A 198 0.29 12.21 16.51
CA ARG A 198 1.47 12.93 17.01
C ARG A 198 2.12 12.19 18.18
N ALA A 199 1.33 11.80 19.18
CA ALA A 199 1.85 11.12 20.37
C ALA A 199 2.51 9.77 20.03
N GLN A 200 1.99 9.03 19.05
CA GLN A 200 2.63 7.79 18.59
C GLN A 200 4.00 8.03 17.98
N VAL A 201 4.14 9.08 17.17
CA VAL A 201 5.41 9.45 16.52
C VAL A 201 6.42 9.94 17.56
N GLU A 202 6.00 10.84 18.46
CA GLU A 202 6.86 11.42 19.50
C GLU A 202 7.32 10.38 20.53
N ALA A 203 6.48 9.39 20.85
CA ALA A 203 6.86 8.27 21.72
C ALA A 203 8.02 7.43 21.16
N ARG A 204 8.30 7.53 19.85
CA ARG A 204 9.41 6.86 19.16
C ARG A 204 10.57 7.82 18.85
N GLY A 205 10.57 9.01 19.45
CA GLY A 205 11.64 9.99 19.33
C GLY A 205 11.69 10.71 17.98
N MET A 206 10.58 10.71 17.23
CA MET A 206 10.45 11.44 15.97
C MET A 206 9.61 12.72 16.16
N GLU A 207 9.84 13.72 15.32
CA GLU A 207 9.05 14.96 15.33
C GLU A 207 7.84 14.86 14.39
N PHE A 208 6.71 15.47 14.76
CA PHE A 208 5.53 15.58 13.92
C PHE A 208 5.35 17.02 13.44
N LEU A 209 5.72 17.29 12.18
CA LEU A 209 5.68 18.63 11.60
C LEU A 209 4.55 18.74 10.57
N VAL A 210 3.91 19.92 10.51
CA VAL A 210 2.88 20.23 9.53
C VAL A 210 3.19 21.58 8.89
N LEU A 211 3.24 21.60 7.56
CA LEU A 211 3.26 22.81 6.76
C LEU A 211 1.88 23.01 6.14
N GLU A 212 1.16 24.05 6.54
CA GLU A 212 -0.08 24.44 5.86
C GLU A 212 0.24 25.10 4.51
N GLN A 213 -0.39 24.59 3.45
CA GLN A 213 -0.25 25.04 2.07
C GLN A 213 -1.58 25.57 1.50
N THR A 214 -2.59 25.74 2.35
CA THR A 214 -3.91 26.29 1.99
C THR A 214 -3.76 27.62 1.26
N ARG A 215 -4.38 27.71 0.09
CA ARG A 215 -4.41 28.92 -0.70
C ARG A 215 -5.70 29.69 -0.45
N PRO A 216 -5.66 30.96 0.00
CA PRO A 216 -6.87 31.74 0.29
C PRO A 216 -7.84 31.88 -0.90
N ASP A 217 -7.34 31.86 -2.13
CA ASP A 217 -8.15 31.95 -3.35
C ASP A 217 -8.79 30.63 -3.78
N ILE A 218 -8.31 29.49 -3.25
CA ILE A 218 -8.88 28.15 -3.48
C ILE A 218 -9.81 27.76 -2.31
N GLY A 219 -9.41 28.09 -1.08
CA GLY A 219 -10.19 27.82 0.13
C GLY A 219 -10.18 26.37 0.63
N MET A 220 -9.77 25.40 -0.19
CA MET A 220 -9.59 24.00 0.22
C MET A 220 -8.33 23.85 1.10
N PRO A 221 -8.44 23.32 2.33
CA PRO A 221 -7.29 22.98 3.16
C PRO A 221 -6.31 22.03 2.46
N VAL A 222 -5.03 22.40 2.47
CA VAL A 222 -3.94 21.58 1.94
C VAL A 222 -2.78 21.66 2.90
N VAL A 223 -2.15 20.52 3.22
CA VAL A 223 -0.98 20.45 4.09
C VAL A 223 0.10 19.56 3.50
N ARG A 224 1.31 19.72 4.04
CA ARG A 224 2.35 18.70 4.00
C ARG A 224 2.71 18.30 5.42
N VAL A 225 2.47 17.04 5.75
CA VAL A 225 2.96 16.42 6.99
C VAL A 225 4.38 15.93 6.76
N VAL A 226 5.26 16.14 7.72
CA VAL A 226 6.65 15.69 7.69
C VAL A 226 6.99 15.06 9.03
N VAL A 227 7.45 13.81 8.98
CA VAL A 227 7.97 13.09 10.15
C VAL A 227 9.41 12.66 9.86
N PRO A 228 10.41 13.45 10.26
CA PRO A 228 11.81 13.10 10.08
C PRO A 228 12.12 11.75 10.75
N GLY A 229 12.67 10.82 9.96
CA GLY A 229 12.99 9.46 10.40
C GLY A 229 12.14 8.39 9.71
N MET A 230 10.87 8.70 9.41
CA MET A 230 10.00 7.79 8.64
C MET A 230 10.52 7.59 7.21
N ARG A 231 10.29 6.39 6.69
CA ARG A 231 10.82 5.96 5.40
C ARG A 231 9.87 6.31 4.27
N HIS A 232 10.46 6.62 3.13
CA HIS A 232 9.77 6.58 1.86
C HIS A 232 9.94 5.19 1.24
N PHE A 233 8.97 4.71 0.47
CA PHE A 233 9.11 3.48 -0.33
C PHE A 233 10.09 3.56 -1.50
N TRP A 234 10.74 4.71 -1.73
CA TRP A 234 11.78 4.80 -2.76
C TRP A 234 13.12 4.40 -2.16
N ALA A 235 14.07 4.00 -3.01
CA ALA A 235 15.37 3.46 -2.61
C ALA A 235 16.23 4.51 -1.89
N ARG A 236 15.96 4.72 -0.60
CA ARG A 236 16.65 5.65 0.31
C ARG A 236 17.12 4.86 1.53
N PHE A 237 18.34 4.32 1.44
CA PHE A 237 18.85 3.30 2.37
C PHE A 237 19.70 3.83 3.52
N ALA A 238 19.56 5.12 3.85
CA ALA A 238 20.25 5.70 5.01
C ALA A 238 19.91 4.91 6.30
N PRO A 239 20.80 4.84 7.29
CA PRO A 239 20.52 4.18 8.58
C PRO A 239 19.24 4.68 9.29
N GLY A 240 18.75 3.90 10.26
CA GLY A 240 17.53 4.18 11.04
C GLY A 240 16.44 3.13 10.83
N ARG A 241 15.16 3.56 10.90
CA ARG A 241 13.96 2.70 10.91
C ARG A 241 13.91 1.55 9.91
N LEU A 242 14.54 1.70 8.74
CA LEU A 242 14.58 0.66 7.70
C LEU A 242 15.26 -0.63 8.19
N TYR A 243 16.27 -0.47 9.05
CA TYR A 243 17.09 -1.56 9.58
C TYR A 243 16.69 -1.93 11.01
N ASP A 244 16.32 -0.93 11.81
CA ASP A 244 16.07 -1.10 13.25
C ASP A 244 14.69 -1.71 13.53
N VAL A 245 13.63 -1.24 12.86
CA VAL A 245 12.24 -1.65 13.12
C VAL A 245 12.01 -3.16 12.92
N PRO A 246 12.52 -3.81 11.85
CA PRO A 246 12.40 -5.27 11.73
C PRO A 246 12.97 -6.04 12.92
N VAL A 247 14.04 -5.54 13.54
CA VAL A 247 14.69 -6.18 14.70
C VAL A 247 13.90 -5.90 15.97
N ASP A 248 13.51 -4.63 16.19
CA ASP A 248 12.73 -4.23 17.36
C ASP A 248 11.36 -4.93 17.44
N MET A 249 10.77 -5.22 16.29
CA MET A 249 9.52 -5.98 16.17
C MET A 249 9.71 -7.51 16.24
N GLY A 250 10.94 -8.00 16.31
CA GLY A 250 11.25 -9.44 16.31
C GLY A 250 10.96 -10.14 14.98
N LEU A 251 10.89 -9.39 13.88
CA LEU A 251 10.74 -9.93 12.52
C LEU A 251 12.08 -10.43 11.95
N ARG A 252 13.19 -9.97 12.53
CA ARG A 252 14.56 -10.42 12.24
C ARG A 252 15.41 -10.44 13.50
N ASP A 253 16.38 -11.35 13.58
CA ASP A 253 17.32 -11.41 14.71
C ASP A 253 18.39 -10.31 14.66
N GLN A 254 18.73 -9.84 13.46
CA GLN A 254 19.77 -8.84 13.18
C GLN A 254 19.36 -7.96 11.99
N PRO A 255 19.82 -6.70 11.94
CA PRO A 255 19.56 -5.84 10.79
C PRO A 255 20.26 -6.37 9.53
N LEU A 256 19.67 -6.16 8.37
CA LEU A 256 20.32 -6.45 7.09
C LEU A 256 21.47 -5.48 6.83
N ALA A 257 22.48 -5.92 6.08
CA ALA A 257 23.39 -4.99 5.44
C ALA A 257 22.66 -4.31 4.27
N GLU A 258 23.06 -3.08 3.91
CA GLU A 258 22.49 -2.35 2.77
C GLU A 258 22.54 -3.15 1.46
N ALA A 259 23.62 -3.93 1.25
CA ALA A 259 23.80 -4.79 0.08
C ALA A 259 22.85 -5.98 0.02
N ASP A 260 22.23 -6.34 1.14
CA ASP A 260 21.30 -7.47 1.25
C ASP A 260 19.82 -7.02 1.18
N LEU A 261 19.56 -5.70 1.10
CA LEU A 261 18.22 -5.17 0.89
C LEU A 261 17.70 -5.59 -0.49
N ASN A 262 16.39 -5.86 -0.57
CA ASN A 262 15.73 -6.21 -1.81
C ASN A 262 15.98 -5.14 -2.88
N PRO A 263 16.67 -5.48 -4.00
CA PRO A 263 17.03 -4.52 -5.03
C PRO A 263 15.86 -4.22 -5.99
N ALA A 264 14.73 -4.91 -5.86
CA ALA A 264 13.60 -4.73 -6.75
C ALA A 264 13.04 -3.29 -6.67
N PRO A 265 12.81 -2.64 -7.83
CA PRO A 265 12.22 -1.31 -7.83
C PRO A 265 10.78 -1.37 -7.34
N VAL A 266 10.39 -0.34 -6.59
CA VAL A 266 8.98 -0.10 -6.28
C VAL A 266 8.34 0.59 -7.48
N ILE A 267 7.18 0.08 -7.89
CA ILE A 267 6.36 0.59 -8.99
C ILE A 267 5.15 1.25 -8.36
N ALA A 268 5.04 2.55 -8.56
CA ALA A 268 3.99 3.40 -8.03
C ALA A 268 3.72 4.54 -9.02
#